data_AF-A0A5N5GTX9-F1
#
_entry.id   AF-A0A5N5GTX9-F1
#
_cell.length_a   1.000
_cell.length_b   1.000
_cell.length_c   1.000
_cell.angle_alpha   90.00
_cell.angle_beta   90.00
_cell.angle_gamma   90.00
#
_symmetry.space_group_name_H-M   'P 1'
#
loop_
_entity.id
_entity.type
_entity.pdbx_description
1 polymer ?
#
loop_
_entity_poly.entity_id
_entity_poly.type
_entity_poly.pdbx_seq_one_letter_code
_entity_poly.pdbx_strand_id
1 'polypeptide(L)'
;MATYQYFPCDLGVMLVKTDPWHRNRVVHLYQKIIRSVIKFVVRMELKGVNRGYLRVEDIQIDENYEAIIPLIFDANATSYRHGFRWLMEEMLGKNRRRTKELSNFVNMLRCEREWYRFEQLLYHPLLRSSVERYHYYIDGLIHLQHLQCAEHKNIKELFILRWDESVDVKGAVGELEGFHGVLSKKEYENNVWGALEFSSNACLEVNDHLDHEEHLTEEQVEEKLSSFFPSLLLQLYAFLIEMYSHVDLREYIKEEEEI
;
A
#
# COMPACT_ATOMS: atom_id res chain seq x y z
N MET A 1 7.10 19.36 -10.40
CA MET A 1 6.44 19.37 -9.08
C MET A 1 5.59 20.61 -8.98
N ALA A 2 4.27 20.48 -8.84
CA ALA A 2 3.41 21.63 -8.55
C ALA A 2 3.64 22.06 -7.09
N THR A 3 4.21 23.24 -6.88
CA THR A 3 4.24 23.90 -5.57
C THR A 3 2.84 24.37 -5.24
N TYR A 4 2.17 23.66 -4.33
CA TYR A 4 0.92 24.14 -3.76
C TYR A 4 1.24 25.36 -2.89
N GLN A 5 0.82 26.56 -3.33
CA GLN A 5 1.01 27.85 -2.63
C GLN A 5 0.26 27.96 -1.27
N TYR A 6 -0.10 26.83 -0.66
CA TYR A 6 -1.08 26.75 0.42
C TYR A 6 -0.46 26.48 1.80
N PHE A 7 0.86 26.34 1.92
CA PHE A 7 1.51 25.95 3.18
C PHE A 7 2.35 27.09 3.77
N PRO A 8 2.41 27.24 5.10
CA PRO A 8 1.74 26.43 6.13
C PRO A 8 0.22 26.69 6.20
N CYS A 9 -0.57 25.66 6.50
CA CYS A 9 -2.02 25.79 6.72
C CYS A 9 -2.60 24.77 7.71
N ASP A 10 -3.78 25.09 8.21
CA ASP A 10 -4.63 24.14 8.92
C ASP A 10 -5.12 23.01 7.98
N LEU A 11 -5.13 21.76 8.48
CA LEU A 11 -5.58 20.61 7.71
C LEU A 11 -7.06 20.75 7.31
N GLY A 12 -7.92 21.23 8.20
CA GLY A 12 -9.32 21.52 7.91
C GLY A 12 -9.49 22.48 6.73
N VAL A 13 -8.69 23.56 6.67
CA VAL A 13 -8.69 24.50 5.53
C VAL A 13 -8.25 23.82 4.23
N MET A 14 -7.26 22.93 4.28
CA MET A 14 -6.81 22.17 3.12
C MET A 14 -7.91 21.24 2.59
N LEU A 15 -8.59 20.49 3.48
CA LEU A 15 -9.65 19.56 3.11
C LEU A 15 -10.82 20.22 2.36
N VAL A 16 -11.09 21.50 2.61
CA VAL A 16 -12.13 22.27 1.90
C VAL A 16 -11.70 22.67 0.49
N LYS A 17 -10.40 22.82 0.25
CA LYS A 17 -9.85 23.40 -1.00
C LYS A 17 -9.33 22.37 -2.00
N THR A 18 -9.06 21.14 -1.55
CA THR A 18 -8.44 20.11 -2.39
C THR A 18 -9.21 18.80 -2.35
N ASP A 19 -9.20 18.06 -3.45
CA ASP A 19 -9.69 16.67 -3.49
C ASP A 19 -8.55 15.73 -3.06
N PRO A 20 -8.77 14.83 -2.08
CA PRO A 20 -7.80 13.80 -1.71
C PRO A 20 -7.49 12.82 -2.84
N TRP A 21 -8.25 12.85 -3.94
CA TRP A 21 -8.26 11.81 -4.95
C TRP A 21 -8.03 12.32 -6.37
N HIS A 22 -7.23 11.57 -7.11
CA HIS A 22 -7.06 11.74 -8.54
C HIS A 22 -7.04 10.36 -9.20
N ARG A 23 -7.89 10.12 -10.21
CA ARG A 23 -7.98 8.82 -10.92
C ARG A 23 -8.07 7.60 -9.97
N ASN A 24 -8.90 7.70 -8.92
CA ASN A 24 -9.05 6.69 -7.87
C ASN A 24 -7.81 6.40 -7.02
N ARG A 25 -6.75 7.21 -7.11
CA ARG A 25 -5.60 7.18 -6.21
C ARG A 25 -5.66 8.30 -5.20
N VAL A 26 -5.13 8.06 -4.01
CA VAL A 26 -4.89 9.13 -3.03
C VAL A 26 -3.76 9.99 -3.58
N VAL A 27 -3.98 11.30 -3.66
CA VAL A 27 -2.94 12.21 -4.19
C VAL A 27 -1.74 12.24 -3.25
N HIS A 28 -0.54 12.36 -3.83
CA HIS A 28 0.73 12.28 -3.11
C HIS A 28 0.82 13.21 -1.88
N LEU A 29 0.23 14.40 -1.97
CA LEU A 29 0.10 15.33 -0.85
C LEU A 29 -0.57 14.68 0.38
N TYR A 30 -1.72 14.06 0.19
CA TYR A 30 -2.47 13.40 1.26
C TYR A 30 -1.75 12.14 1.76
N GLN A 31 -1.09 11.39 0.87
CA GLN A 31 -0.27 10.24 1.27
C GLN A 31 0.82 10.64 2.26
N LYS A 32 1.52 11.77 1.99
CA LYS A 32 2.55 12.32 2.88
C LYS A 32 1.99 12.72 4.25
N ILE A 33 0.90 13.48 4.26
CA ILE A 33 0.26 13.92 5.52
C ILE A 33 -0.19 12.72 6.34
N ILE A 34 -0.88 11.74 5.73
CA ILE A 34 -1.35 10.54 6.43
C ILE A 34 -0.17 9.76 7.03
N ARG A 35 0.93 9.60 6.28
CA ARG A 35 2.15 8.95 6.79
C ARG A 35 2.79 9.73 7.93
N SER A 36 2.79 11.06 7.87
CA SER A 36 3.25 11.92 8.97
C SER A 36 2.43 11.69 10.25
N VAL A 37 1.10 11.63 10.14
CA VAL A 37 0.22 11.33 11.27
C VAL A 37 0.47 9.91 11.80
N ILE A 38 0.65 8.89 10.94
CA ILE A 38 1.00 7.54 11.40
C ILE A 38 2.31 7.55 12.20
N LYS A 39 3.37 8.20 11.68
CA LYS A 39 4.65 8.34 12.39
C LYS A 39 4.47 9.03 13.74
N PHE A 40 3.63 10.06 13.81
CA PHE A 40 3.29 10.72 15.08
C PHE A 40 2.67 9.74 16.07
N VAL A 41 1.63 9.00 15.66
CA VAL A 41 0.94 8.03 16.54
C VAL A 41 1.92 6.97 17.05
N VAL A 42 2.71 6.36 16.17
CA VAL A 42 3.74 5.37 16.54
C VAL A 42 4.73 5.96 17.56
N ARG A 43 5.22 7.18 17.33
CA ARG A 43 6.15 7.86 18.25
C ARG A 43 5.52 8.11 19.62
N MET A 44 4.23 8.43 19.70
CA MET A 44 3.55 8.65 20.97
C MET A 44 3.32 7.33 21.73
N GLU A 45 2.96 6.26 21.01
CA GLU A 45 2.83 4.92 21.59
C GLU A 45 4.14 4.41 22.17
N LEU A 46 5.26 4.61 21.48
CA LEU A 46 6.60 4.28 21.98
C LEU A 46 6.98 5.06 23.26
N LYS A 47 6.38 6.23 23.49
CA LYS A 47 6.55 7.04 24.71
C LYS A 47 5.53 6.68 25.80
N GLY A 48 4.66 5.70 25.58
CA GLY A 48 3.59 5.32 26.51
C GLY A 48 2.42 6.31 26.54
N VAL A 49 2.32 7.24 25.59
CA VAL A 49 1.24 8.23 25.49
C VAL A 49 0.28 7.78 24.40
N ASN A 50 -0.78 7.08 24.80
CA ASN A 50 -1.70 6.44 23.84
C ASN A 50 -2.97 7.25 23.58
N ARG A 51 -3.17 8.39 24.25
CA ARG A 51 -4.41 9.19 24.21
C ARG A 51 -4.10 10.64 23.87
N GLY A 52 -5.00 11.24 23.09
CA GLY A 52 -4.92 12.64 22.68
C GLY A 52 -5.88 12.95 21.55
N TYR A 53 -5.92 14.20 21.11
CA TYR A 53 -6.79 14.63 20.02
C TYR A 53 -6.08 14.57 18.67
N LEU A 54 -6.80 14.06 17.67
CA LEU A 54 -6.44 14.10 16.24
C LEU A 54 -7.64 14.69 15.50
N ARG A 55 -7.75 16.01 15.52
CA ARG A 55 -8.83 16.76 14.86
C ARG A 55 -8.24 17.61 13.75
N VAL A 56 -8.99 17.78 12.66
CA VAL A 56 -8.50 18.51 11.48
C VAL A 56 -8.19 19.97 11.79
N GLU A 57 -8.87 20.57 12.77
CA GLU A 57 -8.67 21.97 13.20
C GLU A 57 -7.45 22.17 14.11
N ASP A 58 -6.93 21.08 14.67
CA ASP A 58 -5.77 21.12 15.57
C ASP A 58 -4.46 20.77 14.84
N ILE A 59 -4.55 20.22 13.62
CA ILE A 59 -3.41 19.74 12.84
C ILE A 59 -2.97 20.82 11.86
N GLN A 60 -1.78 21.35 12.08
CA GLN A 60 -1.12 22.26 11.14
C GLN A 60 -0.25 21.47 10.18
N ILE A 61 -0.23 21.85 8.91
CA ILE A 61 0.63 21.27 7.89
C ILE A 61 1.73 22.27 7.54
N ASP A 62 2.97 21.83 7.65
CA ASP A 62 4.13 22.67 7.32
C ASP A 62 4.44 22.70 5.81
N GLU A 63 5.49 23.44 5.43
CA GLU A 63 5.95 23.56 4.05
C GLU A 63 6.44 22.24 3.43
N ASN A 64 6.75 21.23 4.26
CA ASN A 64 7.20 19.90 3.84
C ASN A 64 6.05 18.88 3.80
N TYR A 65 4.82 19.33 4.06
CA TYR A 65 3.62 18.49 4.18
C TYR A 65 3.66 17.55 5.39
N GLU A 66 4.41 17.90 6.43
CA GLU A 66 4.43 17.19 7.70
C GLU A 66 3.33 17.73 8.62
N ALA A 67 2.66 16.83 9.33
CA ALA A 67 1.61 17.14 10.28
C ALA A 67 2.22 17.55 11.63
N ILE A 68 2.02 18.80 12.01
CA ILE A 68 2.33 19.33 13.34
C ILE A 68 1.09 19.14 14.21
N ILE A 69 1.19 18.26 15.20
CA ILE A 69 0.08 17.85 16.06
C ILE A 69 0.39 18.27 17.50
N PRO A 70 -0.43 19.14 18.12
CA PRO A 70 -0.21 19.60 19.49
C PRO A 70 -0.45 18.46 20.50
N LEU A 71 0.34 18.46 21.56
CA LEU A 71 0.15 17.55 22.69
C LEU A 71 -0.84 18.17 23.69
N ILE A 72 -2.10 17.77 23.59
CA ILE A 72 -3.16 18.19 24.49
C ILE A 72 -3.44 17.05 25.47
N PHE A 73 -3.16 17.29 26.76
CA PHE A 73 -3.44 16.33 27.82
C PHE A 73 -4.87 16.52 28.32
N ASP A 74 -5.73 15.56 27.99
CA ASP A 74 -7.10 15.48 28.51
C ASP A 74 -7.39 14.03 28.92
N ALA A 75 -7.87 13.84 30.16
CA ALA A 75 -8.25 12.53 30.69
C ALA A 75 -9.41 11.88 29.90
N ASN A 76 -10.22 12.69 29.22
CA ASN A 76 -11.33 12.26 28.38
C ASN A 76 -10.94 11.99 26.93
N ALA A 77 -9.67 12.18 26.55
CA ALA A 77 -9.22 11.93 25.19
C ALA A 77 -9.38 10.46 24.78
N THR A 78 -9.75 10.22 23.53
CA THR A 78 -9.76 8.90 22.92
C THR A 78 -8.32 8.43 22.66
N SER A 79 -8.16 7.14 22.30
CA SER A 79 -6.85 6.66 21.88
C SER A 79 -6.45 7.29 20.54
N TYR A 80 -5.15 7.51 20.33
CA TYR A 80 -4.65 8.04 19.07
C TYR A 80 -5.04 7.17 17.87
N ARG A 81 -5.07 5.84 18.01
CA ARG A 81 -5.56 4.94 16.95
C ARG A 81 -7.04 5.18 16.62
N HIS A 82 -7.88 5.41 17.63
CA HIS A 82 -9.29 5.71 17.41
C HIS A 82 -9.49 7.08 16.74
N GLY A 83 -8.78 8.10 17.21
CA GLY A 83 -8.75 9.42 16.57
C GLY A 83 -8.26 9.36 15.13
N PHE A 84 -7.22 8.56 14.86
CA PHE A 84 -6.68 8.36 13.51
C PHE A 84 -7.73 7.77 12.57
N ARG A 85 -8.52 6.79 13.04
CA ARG A 85 -9.61 6.23 12.24
C ARG A 85 -10.62 7.30 11.83
N TRP A 86 -11.04 8.18 12.74
CA TRP A 86 -11.96 9.28 12.41
C TRP A 86 -11.32 10.27 11.44
N LEU A 87 -10.07 10.64 11.68
CA LEU A 87 -9.32 11.52 10.80
C LEU A 87 -9.23 10.95 9.37
N MET A 88 -9.04 9.64 9.21
CA MET A 88 -9.03 9.01 7.89
C MET A 88 -10.39 9.08 7.18
N GLU A 89 -11.50 8.98 7.92
CA GLU A 89 -12.85 9.16 7.35
C GLU A 89 -13.10 10.60 6.90
N GLU A 90 -12.52 11.59 7.58
CA GLU A 90 -12.58 13.00 7.19
C GLU A 90 -11.67 13.30 5.99
N MET A 91 -10.43 12.80 6.02
CA MET A 91 -9.42 13.06 4.99
C MET A 91 -9.68 12.31 3.69
N LEU A 92 -10.14 11.06 3.74
CA LEU A 92 -10.32 10.22 2.54
C LEU A 92 -11.79 10.06 2.14
N GLY A 93 -12.71 10.54 2.99
CA GLY A 93 -14.14 10.44 2.82
C GLY A 93 -14.72 9.11 3.31
N LYS A 94 -16.06 9.09 3.44
CA LYS A 94 -16.80 7.92 3.96
C LYS A 94 -17.05 6.81 2.92
N ASN A 95 -16.75 7.04 1.63
CA ASN A 95 -16.99 6.07 0.57
C ASN A 95 -15.90 4.99 0.51
N ARG A 96 -16.00 4.04 1.43
CA ARG A 96 -15.08 2.90 1.59
C ARG A 96 -15.01 1.96 0.38
N ARG A 97 -15.99 2.04 -0.53
CA ARG A 97 -16.06 1.20 -1.73
C ARG A 97 -15.35 1.84 -2.93
N ARG A 98 -14.69 2.99 -2.75
CA ARG A 98 -13.99 3.68 -3.85
C ARG A 98 -12.91 2.80 -4.48
N THR A 99 -12.08 2.15 -3.66
CA THR A 99 -11.04 1.21 -4.12
C THR A 99 -10.90 0.03 -3.16
N LYS A 100 -10.40 -1.11 -3.68
CA LYS A 100 -10.02 -2.26 -2.85
C LYS A 100 -8.98 -1.88 -1.79
N GLU A 101 -8.02 -1.04 -2.15
CA GLU A 101 -6.98 -0.53 -1.25
C GLU A 101 -7.56 0.31 -0.11
N LEU A 102 -8.51 1.21 -0.37
CA LEU A 102 -9.16 1.98 0.69
C LEU A 102 -9.96 1.09 1.62
N SER A 103 -10.70 0.12 1.06
CA SER A 103 -11.46 -0.85 1.84
C SER A 103 -10.55 -1.64 2.77
N ASN A 104 -9.43 -2.16 2.26
CA ASN A 104 -8.45 -2.90 3.06
C ASN A 104 -7.81 -2.01 4.14
N PHE A 105 -7.32 -0.82 3.77
CA PHE A 105 -6.72 0.13 4.71
C PHE A 105 -7.66 0.42 5.88
N VAL A 106 -8.92 0.78 5.59
CA VAL A 106 -9.92 1.10 6.62
C VAL A 106 -10.31 -0.13 7.45
N ASN A 107 -10.31 -1.33 6.87
CA ASN A 107 -10.52 -2.57 7.61
C ASN A 107 -9.38 -2.83 8.58
N MET A 108 -8.13 -2.59 8.17
CA MET A 108 -6.99 -2.65 9.09
C MET A 108 -7.24 -1.72 10.28
N LEU A 109 -7.58 -0.43 10.07
CA LEU A 109 -7.84 0.52 11.16
C LEU A 109 -8.93 0.11 12.16
N ARG A 110 -9.85 -0.77 11.74
CA ARG A 110 -10.94 -1.31 12.58
C ARG A 110 -10.55 -2.58 13.32
N CYS A 111 -9.60 -3.33 12.78
CA CYS A 111 -9.09 -4.54 13.39
C CYS A 111 -8.11 -4.17 14.50
N GLU A 112 -8.52 -4.34 15.75
CA GLU A 112 -7.63 -4.37 16.93
C GLU A 112 -6.96 -5.74 17.10
N ARG A 113 -6.91 -6.54 16.03
CA ARG A 113 -6.36 -7.91 16.07
C ARG A 113 -4.83 -7.87 16.13
N GLU A 114 -4.23 -8.85 16.80
CA GLU A 114 -2.79 -8.93 17.11
C GLU A 114 -1.88 -9.16 15.89
N TRP A 115 -2.44 -9.62 14.76
CA TRP A 115 -1.73 -10.00 13.54
C TRP A 115 -1.11 -8.86 12.71
N TYR A 116 -1.23 -7.58 13.10
CA TYR A 116 -0.50 -6.51 12.42
C TYR A 116 -0.18 -5.35 13.39
N ARG A 117 0.99 -4.73 13.20
CA ARG A 117 1.44 -3.55 13.96
C ARG A 117 0.97 -2.27 13.26
N PHE A 118 0.54 -1.26 14.03
CA PHE A 118 0.04 0.00 13.46
C PHE A 118 1.05 0.68 12.51
N GLU A 119 2.35 0.57 12.80
CA GLU A 119 3.42 1.09 11.93
C GLU A 119 3.46 0.46 10.53
N GLN A 120 2.92 -0.76 10.35
CA GLN A 120 2.87 -1.44 9.06
C GLN A 120 1.94 -0.70 8.06
N LEU A 121 1.00 0.12 8.55
CA LEU A 121 0.17 0.99 7.71
C LEU A 121 1.00 1.95 6.84
N LEU A 122 2.22 2.32 7.25
CA LEU A 122 3.14 3.14 6.46
C LEU A 122 3.49 2.51 5.10
N TYR A 123 3.43 1.18 5.04
CA TYR A 123 3.78 0.41 3.85
C TYR A 123 2.55 0.11 2.98
N HIS A 124 1.34 0.42 3.43
CA HIS A 124 0.11 0.09 2.72
C HIS A 124 0.07 0.74 1.31
N PRO A 125 -0.26 -0.02 0.23
CA PRO A 125 -0.26 0.47 -1.16
C PRO A 125 -1.03 1.78 -1.40
N LEU A 126 -2.13 2.00 -0.66
CA LEU A 126 -2.90 3.24 -0.66
C LEU A 126 -2.05 4.50 -0.38
N LEU A 127 -1.01 4.37 0.46
CA LEU A 127 -0.15 5.47 0.92
C LEU A 127 1.19 5.54 0.18
N ARG A 128 1.34 4.78 -0.90
CA ARG A 128 2.57 4.73 -1.71
C ARG A 128 2.39 5.52 -3.00
N SER A 129 3.41 6.32 -3.35
CA SER A 129 3.48 6.95 -4.67
C SER A 129 3.62 5.89 -5.77
N SER A 130 3.33 6.23 -7.03
CA SER A 130 3.54 5.29 -8.15
C SER A 130 4.98 4.82 -8.26
N VAL A 131 5.97 5.70 -8.01
CA VAL A 131 7.39 5.30 -7.93
C VAL A 131 7.66 4.32 -6.78
N GLU A 132 7.13 4.57 -5.57
CA GLU A 132 7.31 3.62 -4.47
C GLU A 132 6.63 2.27 -4.76
N ARG A 133 5.49 2.28 -5.45
CA ARG A 133 4.75 1.07 -5.85
C ARG A 133 5.49 0.29 -6.95
N TYR A 134 6.11 0.99 -7.90
CA TYR A 134 6.97 0.43 -8.93
C TYR A 134 8.10 -0.42 -8.30
N HIS A 135 8.82 0.16 -7.33
CA HIS A 135 9.88 -0.57 -6.61
C HIS A 135 9.34 -1.68 -5.72
N TYR A 136 8.10 -1.55 -5.23
CA TYR A 136 7.47 -2.56 -4.39
C TYR A 136 7.39 -3.92 -5.11
N TYR A 137 7.06 -3.96 -6.39
CA TYR A 137 7.04 -5.24 -7.14
C TYR A 137 8.42 -5.92 -7.15
N ILE A 138 9.48 -5.14 -7.34
CA ILE A 138 10.87 -5.62 -7.40
C ILE A 138 11.31 -6.10 -6.02
N ASP A 139 11.29 -5.20 -5.05
CA ASP A 139 11.79 -5.44 -3.69
C ASP A 139 10.98 -6.54 -3.00
N GLY A 140 9.66 -6.56 -3.22
CA GLY A 140 8.77 -7.57 -2.66
C GLY A 140 9.09 -8.97 -3.18
N LEU A 141 9.28 -9.14 -4.50
CA LEU A 141 9.64 -10.44 -5.07
C LEU A 141 11.02 -10.92 -4.58
N ILE A 142 12.03 -10.04 -4.62
CA ILE A 142 13.38 -10.34 -4.12
C ILE A 142 13.30 -10.78 -2.66
N HIS A 143 12.50 -10.09 -1.85
CA HIS A 143 12.33 -10.42 -0.45
C HIS A 143 11.69 -11.80 -0.25
N LEU A 144 10.61 -12.12 -0.98
CA LEU A 144 9.96 -13.43 -0.91
C LEU A 144 10.90 -14.57 -1.35
N GLN A 145 11.69 -14.36 -2.39
CA GLN A 145 12.70 -15.32 -2.84
C GLN A 145 13.81 -15.51 -1.79
N HIS A 146 14.24 -14.43 -1.14
CA HIS A 146 15.20 -14.51 -0.04
C HIS A 146 14.64 -15.32 1.14
N LEU A 147 13.40 -15.06 1.56
CA LEU A 147 12.73 -15.83 2.62
C LEU A 147 12.62 -17.31 2.26
N GLN A 148 12.30 -17.65 1.00
CA GLN A 148 12.24 -19.02 0.52
C GLN A 148 13.58 -19.74 0.70
N CYS A 149 14.68 -19.08 0.32
CA CYS A 149 16.02 -19.63 0.51
C CYS A 149 16.43 -19.73 1.99
N ALA A 150 16.15 -18.70 2.78
CA ALA A 150 16.60 -18.60 4.17
C ALA A 150 15.82 -19.52 5.12
N GLU A 151 14.52 -19.65 4.93
CA GLU A 151 13.64 -20.42 5.82
C GLU A 151 13.35 -21.84 5.31
N HIS A 152 13.85 -22.21 4.12
CA HIS A 152 13.51 -23.47 3.44
C HIS A 152 12.00 -23.72 3.32
N LYS A 153 11.20 -22.65 3.23
CA LYS A 153 9.75 -22.70 3.06
C LYS A 153 9.40 -22.48 1.59
N ASN A 154 8.35 -23.15 1.12
CA ASN A 154 7.83 -22.90 -0.23
C ASN A 154 6.96 -21.63 -0.23
N ILE A 155 7.62 -20.47 -0.17
CA ILE A 155 6.94 -19.15 -0.13
C ILE A 155 6.08 -18.95 -1.37
N LYS A 156 6.54 -19.42 -2.53
CA LYS A 156 5.75 -19.42 -3.76
C LYS A 156 4.41 -20.16 -3.57
N GLU A 157 4.44 -21.41 -3.12
CA GLU A 157 3.21 -22.19 -2.90
C GLU A 157 2.31 -21.54 -1.84
N LEU A 158 2.88 -21.02 -0.75
CA LEU A 158 2.10 -20.32 0.28
C LEU A 158 1.41 -19.06 -0.27
N PHE A 159 2.10 -18.30 -1.11
CA PHE A 159 1.54 -17.10 -1.75
C PHE A 159 0.40 -17.45 -2.70
N ILE A 160 0.57 -18.51 -3.50
CA ILE A 160 -0.45 -19.02 -4.42
C ILE A 160 -1.66 -19.55 -3.62
N LEU A 161 -1.43 -20.39 -2.61
CA LEU A 161 -2.49 -20.95 -1.77
C LEU A 161 -3.31 -19.87 -1.06
N ARG A 162 -2.66 -18.79 -0.64
CA ARG A 162 -3.34 -17.67 0.03
C ARG A 162 -4.35 -16.98 -0.88
N TRP A 163 -4.03 -16.90 -2.18
CA TRP A 163 -4.81 -16.24 -3.20
C TRP A 163 -5.00 -17.19 -4.38
N ASP A 164 -5.81 -18.24 -4.16
CA ASP A 164 -6.18 -19.27 -5.16
C ASP A 164 -7.08 -18.69 -6.27
N GLU A 165 -6.63 -17.60 -6.88
CA GLU A 165 -7.22 -16.91 -8.00
C GLU A 165 -6.39 -17.23 -9.24
N SER A 166 -7.04 -17.77 -10.27
CA SER A 166 -6.41 -17.86 -11.60
C SER A 166 -6.25 -16.46 -12.17
N VAL A 167 -5.02 -16.11 -12.56
CA VAL A 167 -4.69 -14.82 -13.16
C VAL A 167 -4.13 -15.10 -14.54
N ASP A 168 -4.89 -14.80 -15.59
CA ASP A 168 -4.40 -14.93 -16.97
C ASP A 168 -3.41 -13.82 -17.29
N VAL A 169 -2.12 -14.08 -17.04
CA VAL A 169 -1.04 -13.08 -17.20
C VAL A 169 -0.92 -12.64 -18.65
N LYS A 170 -0.96 -13.60 -19.59
CA LYS A 170 -0.85 -13.32 -21.02
C LYS A 170 -2.06 -12.52 -21.51
N GLY A 171 -3.27 -12.96 -21.15
CA GLY A 171 -4.50 -12.27 -21.55
C GLY A 171 -4.62 -10.86 -20.96
N ALA A 172 -4.15 -10.64 -19.72
CA ALA A 172 -4.22 -9.34 -19.06
C ALA A 172 -3.31 -8.28 -19.71
N VAL A 173 -2.10 -8.68 -20.11
CA VAL A 173 -1.11 -7.77 -20.72
C VAL A 173 -1.39 -7.55 -22.21
N GLY A 174 -1.80 -8.60 -22.93
CA GLY A 174 -2.07 -8.57 -24.36
C GLY A 174 -0.84 -8.26 -25.22
N GLU A 175 -1.03 -7.44 -26.24
CA GLU A 175 -0.03 -7.10 -27.26
C GLU A 175 0.59 -5.72 -27.06
N LEU A 176 0.55 -5.18 -25.82
CA LEU A 176 1.14 -3.87 -25.55
C LEU A 176 2.66 -3.95 -25.71
N GLU A 177 3.21 -3.13 -26.60
CA GLU A 177 4.65 -3.07 -26.88
C GLU A 177 5.47 -2.80 -25.60
N GLY A 178 6.70 -3.30 -25.57
CA GLY A 178 7.50 -3.37 -24.35
C GLY A 178 7.07 -4.50 -23.42
N PHE A 179 5.84 -4.47 -22.93
CA PHE A 179 5.30 -5.47 -21.99
C PHE A 179 5.14 -6.85 -22.63
N HIS A 180 4.70 -6.90 -23.89
CA HIS A 180 4.68 -8.11 -24.69
C HIS A 180 6.11 -8.64 -24.92
N GLY A 181 7.08 -7.74 -25.09
CA GLY A 181 8.51 -8.10 -25.16
C GLY A 181 8.97 -8.85 -23.90
N VAL A 182 8.61 -8.36 -22.72
CA VAL A 182 8.89 -9.03 -21.44
C VAL A 182 8.16 -10.38 -21.36
N LEU A 183 6.88 -10.45 -21.76
CA LEU A 183 6.14 -11.72 -21.83
C LEU A 183 6.80 -12.76 -22.73
N SER A 184 7.43 -12.33 -23.83
CA SER A 184 8.03 -13.24 -24.81
C SER A 184 9.31 -13.93 -24.31
N LYS A 185 9.97 -13.36 -23.29
CA LYS A 185 11.25 -13.88 -22.75
C LYS A 185 11.10 -15.12 -21.87
N LYS A 186 9.94 -15.31 -21.22
CA LYS A 186 9.71 -16.39 -20.25
C LYS A 186 8.24 -16.77 -20.23
N GLU A 187 7.96 -18.05 -19.99
CA GLU A 187 6.61 -18.48 -19.65
C GLU A 187 6.28 -18.15 -18.19
N TYR A 188 5.32 -17.24 -18.01
CA TYR A 188 4.74 -16.91 -16.70
C TYR A 188 3.54 -17.80 -16.40
N GLU A 189 3.43 -18.25 -15.15
CA GLU A 189 2.30 -19.04 -14.70
C GLU A 189 1.02 -18.20 -14.62
N ASN A 190 -0.13 -18.80 -14.93
CA ASN A 190 -1.42 -18.12 -14.86
C ASN A 190 -2.01 -18.11 -13.44
N ASN A 191 -1.26 -17.51 -12.51
CA ASN A 191 -1.60 -17.35 -11.10
C ASN A 191 -1.01 -16.04 -10.54
N VAL A 192 -1.33 -15.73 -9.28
CA VAL A 192 -0.84 -14.52 -8.61
C VAL A 192 0.69 -14.42 -8.52
N TRP A 193 1.40 -15.55 -8.45
CA TRP A 193 2.86 -15.55 -8.43
C TRP A 193 3.45 -15.22 -9.79
N GLY A 194 2.92 -15.80 -10.87
CA GLY A 194 3.33 -15.47 -12.22
C GLY A 194 3.06 -14.00 -12.57
N ALA A 195 1.95 -13.44 -12.08
CA ALA A 195 1.66 -12.01 -12.19
C ALA A 195 2.69 -11.14 -11.43
N LEU A 196 3.13 -11.58 -10.24
CA LEU A 196 4.19 -10.91 -9.47
C LEU A 196 5.55 -10.99 -10.17
N GLU A 197 5.94 -12.17 -10.65
CA GLU A 197 7.18 -12.36 -11.42
C GLU A 197 7.18 -11.49 -12.69
N PHE A 198 6.06 -11.48 -13.42
CA PHE A 198 5.93 -10.64 -14.60
C PHE A 198 6.04 -9.16 -14.24
N SER A 199 5.31 -8.70 -13.22
CA SER A 199 5.32 -7.29 -12.82
C SER A 199 6.71 -6.82 -12.40
N SER A 200 7.45 -7.64 -11.65
CA SER A 200 8.83 -7.36 -11.25
C SER A 200 9.76 -7.26 -12.46
N ASN A 201 9.70 -8.23 -13.38
CA ASN A 201 10.53 -8.21 -14.59
C ASN A 201 10.15 -7.06 -15.53
N ALA A 202 8.86 -6.73 -15.63
CA ALA A 202 8.39 -5.61 -16.44
C ALA A 202 8.94 -4.29 -15.91
N CYS A 203 9.02 -4.09 -14.59
CA CYS A 203 9.72 -2.92 -14.05
C CYS A 203 11.18 -2.87 -14.54
N LEU A 204 11.90 -3.99 -14.54
CA LEU A 204 13.32 -4.00 -14.87
C LEU A 204 13.63 -3.93 -16.37
N GLU A 205 12.77 -4.50 -17.22
CA GLU A 205 13.14 -4.84 -18.59
C GLU A 205 12.22 -4.23 -19.66
N VAL A 206 11.07 -3.63 -19.31
CA VAL A 206 10.09 -3.16 -20.32
C VAL A 206 10.70 -2.18 -21.33
N ASN A 207 11.59 -1.30 -20.88
CA ASN A 207 12.23 -0.31 -21.73
C ASN A 207 13.29 -0.91 -22.67
N ASP A 208 13.84 -2.08 -22.36
CA ASP A 208 14.76 -2.80 -23.27
C ASP A 208 14.03 -3.37 -24.50
N HIS A 209 12.69 -3.37 -24.44
CA HIS A 209 11.80 -3.88 -25.48
C HIS A 209 11.03 -2.79 -26.22
N LEU A 210 11.34 -1.52 -25.94
CA LEU A 210 10.77 -0.37 -26.61
C LEU A 210 11.82 0.24 -27.54
N ASP A 211 11.34 0.86 -28.61
CA ASP A 211 12.20 1.71 -29.42
C ASP A 211 12.73 2.88 -28.57
N HIS A 212 13.97 3.30 -28.85
CA HIS A 212 14.71 4.23 -27.97
C HIS A 212 13.99 5.58 -27.69
N GLU A 213 13.03 5.97 -28.52
CA GLU A 213 12.24 7.20 -28.36
C GLU A 213 11.00 7.04 -27.44
N GLU A 214 10.64 5.82 -27.03
CA GLU A 214 9.37 5.51 -26.34
C GLU A 214 9.52 5.10 -24.87
N HIS A 215 10.66 5.38 -24.24
CA HIS A 215 10.94 4.99 -22.85
C HIS A 215 9.82 5.39 -21.88
N LEU A 216 9.30 4.40 -21.17
CA LEU A 216 8.30 4.59 -20.11
C LEU A 216 8.98 5.02 -18.81
N THR A 217 8.36 5.97 -18.13
CA THR A 217 8.73 6.33 -16.76
C THR A 217 8.25 5.26 -15.77
N GLU A 218 8.88 5.19 -14.60
CA GLU A 218 8.47 4.28 -13.51
C GLU A 218 6.98 4.43 -13.16
N GLU A 219 6.47 5.67 -13.16
CA GLU A 219 5.05 5.95 -12.92
C GLU A 219 4.15 5.34 -14.02
N GLN A 220 4.54 5.47 -15.29
CA GLN A 220 3.78 4.90 -16.41
C GLN A 220 3.78 3.37 -16.37
N VAL A 221 4.93 2.76 -16.03
CA VAL A 221 5.02 1.31 -15.87
C VAL A 221 4.12 0.83 -14.74
N GLU A 222 4.17 1.49 -13.56
CA GLU A 222 3.30 1.14 -12.44
C GLU A 222 1.82 1.31 -12.75
N GLU A 223 1.42 2.38 -13.42
CA GLU A 223 0.03 2.60 -13.82
C GLU A 223 -0.47 1.45 -14.72
N LYS A 224 0.35 0.98 -15.66
CA LYS A 224 0.02 -0.16 -16.52
C LYS A 224 -0.05 -1.47 -15.73
N LEU A 225 0.92 -1.77 -14.88
CA LEU A 225 0.91 -2.99 -14.05
C LEU A 225 -0.28 -3.03 -13.10
N SER A 226 -0.62 -1.91 -12.47
CA SER A 226 -1.83 -1.80 -11.64
C SER A 226 -3.12 -1.94 -12.45
N SER A 227 -3.11 -1.65 -13.76
CA SER A 227 -4.25 -1.89 -14.64
C SER A 227 -4.40 -3.36 -15.03
N PHE A 228 -3.28 -4.06 -15.26
CA PHE A 228 -3.26 -5.49 -15.59
C PHE A 228 -3.64 -6.34 -14.37
N PHE A 229 -3.10 -6.00 -13.19
CA PHE A 229 -3.27 -6.78 -11.96
C PHE A 229 -3.73 -5.90 -10.78
N PRO A 230 -4.99 -5.43 -10.75
CA PRO A 230 -5.45 -4.44 -9.77
C PRO A 230 -5.38 -4.86 -8.29
N SER A 231 -5.34 -6.16 -8.00
CA SER A 231 -5.26 -6.70 -6.63
C SER A 231 -3.83 -7.01 -6.18
N LEU A 232 -2.88 -7.13 -7.12
CA LEU A 232 -1.60 -7.81 -6.90
C LEU A 232 -0.75 -7.14 -5.82
N LEU A 233 -0.64 -5.81 -5.85
CA LEU A 233 0.18 -5.10 -4.88
C LEU A 233 -0.41 -5.16 -3.46
N LEU A 234 -1.74 -5.21 -3.36
CA LEU A 234 -2.42 -5.39 -2.07
C LEU A 234 -2.25 -6.81 -1.54
N GLN A 235 -2.31 -7.82 -2.42
CA GLN A 235 -2.04 -9.22 -2.10
C GLN A 235 -0.60 -9.42 -1.60
N LEU A 236 0.37 -8.81 -2.28
CA LEU A 236 1.78 -8.80 -1.87
C LEU A 236 1.98 -8.15 -0.50
N TYR A 237 1.41 -6.95 -0.30
CA TYR A 237 1.46 -6.26 0.99
C TYR A 237 0.86 -7.08 2.14
N ALA A 238 -0.33 -7.65 1.95
CA ALA A 238 -1.01 -8.45 2.96
C ALA A 238 -0.18 -9.68 3.34
N PHE A 239 0.35 -10.39 2.34
CA PHE A 239 1.17 -11.57 2.56
C PHE A 239 2.47 -11.25 3.31
N LEU A 240 3.15 -10.16 2.94
CA LEU A 240 4.35 -9.72 3.65
C LEU A 240 4.03 -9.41 5.11
N ILE A 241 2.93 -8.71 5.41
CA ILE A 241 2.51 -8.47 6.79
C ILE A 241 2.28 -9.77 7.55
N GLU A 242 1.55 -10.73 6.97
CA GLU A 242 1.28 -12.03 7.60
C GLU A 242 2.60 -12.74 7.97
N MET A 243 3.59 -12.74 7.06
CA MET A 243 4.91 -13.31 7.29
C MET A 243 5.69 -12.62 8.42
N TYR A 244 5.61 -11.29 8.52
CA TYR A 244 6.36 -10.50 9.51
C TYR A 244 5.73 -10.45 10.90
N SER A 245 4.47 -10.85 11.03
CA SER A 245 3.70 -10.62 12.26
C SER A 245 3.70 -11.81 13.23
N HIS A 246 4.60 -12.79 13.04
CA HIS A 246 4.63 -14.05 13.80
C HIS A 246 3.29 -14.82 13.80
N VAL A 247 2.45 -14.63 12.78
CA VAL A 247 1.27 -15.49 12.58
C VAL A 247 1.77 -16.81 12.03
N ASP A 248 1.60 -17.89 12.78
CA ASP A 248 1.91 -19.23 12.26
C ASP A 248 0.90 -19.57 11.17
N LEU A 249 1.30 -19.42 9.90
CA LEU A 249 0.48 -19.75 8.73
C LEU A 249 -0.01 -21.22 8.74
N ARG A 250 0.54 -22.08 9.61
CA ARG A 250 0.11 -23.48 9.80
C ARG A 250 -1.22 -23.63 10.52
N GLU A 251 -1.68 -22.64 11.28
CA GLU A 251 -2.99 -22.71 11.96
C GLU A 251 -4.16 -22.58 10.97
N TYR A 252 -3.92 -22.04 9.77
CA TYR A 252 -4.96 -21.79 8.77
C TYR A 252 -5.02 -22.80 7.62
N ILE A 253 -4.14 -23.81 7.60
CA ILE A 253 -4.22 -24.94 6.65
C ILE A 253 -5.05 -26.11 7.24
N LYS A 254 -5.38 -26.06 8.54
CA LYS A 254 -6.10 -27.14 9.24
C LYS A 254 -7.61 -26.97 9.33
N GLU A 255 -8.19 -25.85 8.92
CA GLU A 255 -9.64 -25.62 9.03
C GLU A 255 -10.46 -26.08 7.80
N GLU A 256 -9.84 -26.67 6.77
CA GLU A 256 -10.57 -27.22 5.60
C GLU A 256 -10.69 -28.76 5.58
N GLU A 257 -10.27 -29.48 6.64
CA GLU A 257 -10.47 -30.94 6.76
C GLU A 257 -11.58 -31.35 7.75
N GLU A 258 -12.36 -30.42 8.31
CA GLU A 258 -13.53 -30.77 9.13
C GLU A 258 -14.80 -29.99 8.72
N ILE A 259 -15.36 -30.32 7.54
CA ILE A 259 -16.83 -30.39 7.30
C ILE A 259 -17.13 -31.56 6.36
#